data_AF-A0ABD0P706-F1
#
_entry.id   AF-A0ABD0P706-F1
#
_cell.length_a   1.000
_cell.length_b   1.000
_cell.length_c   1.000
_cell.angle_alpha   90.00
_cell.angle_beta   90.00
_cell.angle_gamma   90.00
#
_symmetry.space_group_name_H-M   'P 1'
#
loop_
_entity.id
_entity.type
_entity.pdbx_description
1 polymer ?
#
loop_
_entity_poly.entity_id
_entity_poly.type
_entity_poly.pdbx_seq_one_letter_code
_entity_poly.pdbx_strand_id
1 'polypeptide(L)'
;RVDCSSDNMVIVIQRSYLNSLGLNPYDLYVDDHVCRPSVSSSEAVFSFPLDTCGTIKEMMNGYVSYTNNSGEITRQSQFLLHVGCRMEADTMVQIFYKAREDINANITGTGRFNASIAFYTSSSFYYKIYDSPYEVNLNQNLRHDYSLDLFLDTCVASPNPNDFKDRSYDLLRNG
;
A
#
# COMPACT_ATOMS: atom_id res chain seq x y z
N ARG A 1 11.19 11.29 -4.37
CA ARG A 1 10.70 9.92 -4.72
C ARG A 1 9.58 9.55 -3.77
N VAL A 2 8.72 8.60 -4.16
CA VAL A 2 7.66 8.07 -3.32
C VAL A 2 7.81 6.55 -3.27
N ASP A 3 7.93 6.00 -2.07
CA ASP A 3 7.95 4.56 -1.82
C ASP A 3 6.63 4.16 -1.17
N CYS A 4 6.03 3.08 -1.68
CA CYS A 4 4.71 2.63 -1.28
C CYS A 4 4.80 1.21 -0.73
N SER A 5 4.43 1.03 0.54
CA SER A 5 4.24 -0.29 1.14
C SER A 5 2.78 -0.53 1.46
N SER A 6 2.44 -1.74 1.92
CA SER A 6 1.08 -2.08 2.32
C SER A 6 0.56 -1.20 3.47
N ASP A 7 1.47 -0.69 4.31
CA ASP A 7 1.11 0.05 5.52
C ASP A 7 1.29 1.56 5.35
N ASN A 8 2.31 2.00 4.59
CA ASN A 8 2.74 3.40 4.61
C ASN A 8 3.06 3.94 3.21
N MET A 9 2.82 5.24 3.05
CA MET A 9 3.40 6.07 2.01
C MET A 9 4.63 6.79 2.58
N VAL A 10 5.76 6.68 1.89
CA VAL A 10 7.00 7.39 2.25
C VAL A 10 7.41 8.33 1.13
N ILE A 11 7.43 9.63 1.41
CA ILE A 11 7.81 10.67 0.46
C ILE A 11 9.17 11.22 0.88
N VAL A 12 10.15 11.12 -0.01
CA VAL A 12 11.52 11.62 0.24
C VAL A 12 11.84 12.75 -0.74
N ILE A 13 12.12 13.93 -0.18
CA ILE A 13 12.52 15.12 -0.93
C ILE A 13 13.94 15.51 -0.51
N GLN A 14 14.83 15.68 -1.48
CA GLN A 14 16.20 16.09 -1.19
C GLN A 14 16.25 17.55 -0.75
N ARG A 15 17.02 17.82 0.30
CA ARG A 15 17.22 19.17 0.82
C ARG A 15 17.92 20.08 -0.20
N SER A 16 18.82 19.54 -1.02
CA SER A 16 19.45 20.26 -2.14
C SER A 16 18.41 20.80 -3.13
N TYR A 17 17.37 20.01 -3.43
CA TYR A 17 16.27 20.42 -4.29
C TYR A 17 15.43 21.52 -3.65
N LEU A 18 15.04 21.37 -2.38
CA LEU A 18 14.30 22.41 -1.64
C LEU A 18 15.09 23.73 -1.57
N ASN A 19 16.39 23.66 -1.30
CA ASN A 19 17.27 24.82 -1.27
C ASN A 19 17.34 25.53 -2.63
N SER A 20 17.33 24.78 -3.74
CA SER A 20 17.31 25.38 -5.09
C SER A 20 16.03 26.16 -5.40
N LEU A 21 14.94 25.86 -4.69
CA LEU A 21 13.66 26.56 -4.76
C LEU A 21 13.50 27.63 -3.68
N GLY A 22 14.49 27.77 -2.78
CA GLY A 22 14.41 28.69 -1.64
C GLY A 22 13.40 28.28 -0.55
N LEU A 23 13.00 27.00 -0.52
CA LEU A 23 12.01 26.47 0.41
C LEU A 23 12.66 25.93 1.68
N ASN A 24 11.97 26.08 2.81
CA ASN A 24 12.43 25.56 4.07
C ASN A 24 11.78 24.17 4.32
N PRO A 25 12.58 23.09 4.49
CA PRO A 25 12.03 21.76 4.72
C PRO A 25 11.12 21.66 5.95
N TYR A 26 11.26 22.54 6.95
CA TYR A 26 10.42 22.55 8.15
C TYR A 26 9.02 23.16 7.92
N ASP A 27 8.85 23.92 6.85
CA ASP A 27 7.59 24.58 6.51
C ASP A 27 6.73 23.72 5.56
N LEU A 28 7.27 22.60 5.08
CA LEU A 28 6.56 21.63 4.26
C LEU A 28 5.51 20.87 5.06
N TYR A 29 4.40 20.55 4.40
CA TYR A 29 3.36 19.68 4.92
C TYR A 29 2.64 18.94 3.81
N VAL A 30 1.78 18.00 4.19
CA VAL A 30 0.80 17.40 3.27
C VAL A 30 -0.60 17.98 3.52
N ASP A 31 -1.64 17.54 2.79
CA ASP A 31 -2.99 18.13 2.88
C ASP A 31 -3.49 18.29 4.33
N ASP A 32 -3.16 17.36 5.22
CA ASP A 32 -3.26 17.58 6.67
C ASP A 32 -2.02 18.31 7.21
N HIS A 33 -2.21 19.56 7.64
CA HIS A 33 -1.17 20.38 8.27
C HIS A 33 -0.70 19.89 9.65
N VAL A 34 -1.17 18.77 10.20
CA VAL A 34 -0.50 18.14 11.35
C VAL A 34 0.63 17.23 10.87
N CYS A 35 0.52 16.69 9.65
CA CYS A 35 1.51 15.81 9.08
C CYS A 35 2.68 16.61 8.50
N ARG A 36 3.79 16.60 9.24
CA ARG A 36 5.06 17.28 8.92
C ARG A 36 6.16 16.27 8.62
N PRO A 37 7.18 16.64 7.82
CA PRO A 37 8.28 15.74 7.53
C PRO A 37 9.25 15.64 8.71
N SER A 38 9.90 14.50 8.84
CA SER A 38 11.17 14.38 9.57
C SER A 38 12.29 14.94 8.71
N VAL A 39 13.06 15.88 9.25
CA VAL A 39 14.09 16.61 8.50
C VAL A 39 15.48 16.22 8.96
N SER A 40 16.31 15.77 8.02
CA SER A 40 17.72 15.45 8.21
C SER A 40 18.63 16.47 7.51
N SER A 41 19.94 16.21 7.52
CA SER A 41 20.92 17.04 6.80
C SER A 41 20.77 16.96 5.28
N SER A 42 20.27 15.84 4.75
CA SER A 42 20.16 15.60 3.30
C SER A 42 18.73 15.57 2.78
N GLU A 43 17.75 15.27 3.62
CA GLU A 43 16.39 14.92 3.17
C GLU A 43 15.30 15.43 4.11
N ALA A 44 14.13 15.72 3.54
CA ALA A 44 12.86 15.83 4.24
C ALA A 44 12.02 14.59 3.90
N VAL A 45 11.56 13.88 4.94
CA VAL A 45 10.87 12.59 4.80
C VAL A 45 9.51 12.64 5.47
N PHE A 46 8.46 12.46 4.67
CA PHE A 46 7.14 12.13 5.20
C PHE A 46 6.98 10.63 5.25
N SER A 47 6.43 10.11 6.35
CA SER A 47 6.08 8.69 6.50
C SER A 47 4.79 8.61 7.30
N PHE A 48 3.72 8.15 6.65
CA PHE A 48 2.40 8.05 7.28
C PHE A 48 1.58 6.92 6.64
N PRO A 49 0.57 6.38 7.36
CA PRO A 49 -0.29 5.35 6.81
C PRO A 49 -1.07 5.79 5.57
N LEU A 50 -1.26 4.90 4.60
CA LEU A 50 -1.87 5.21 3.29
C LEU A 50 -3.22 5.96 3.38
N ASP A 51 -4.03 5.66 4.39
CA ASP A 51 -5.38 6.21 4.59
C ASP A 51 -5.43 7.40 5.57
N THR A 52 -4.30 8.06 5.83
CA THR A 52 -4.20 9.18 6.79
C THR A 52 -3.66 10.46 6.14
N CYS A 53 -3.49 11.53 6.94
CA CYS A 53 -2.89 12.80 6.52
C CYS A 53 -3.60 13.49 5.35
N GLY A 54 -4.92 13.33 5.23
CA GLY A 54 -5.71 13.90 4.15
C GLY A 54 -5.59 13.14 2.81
N THR A 55 -5.00 11.95 2.81
CA THR A 55 -4.84 11.15 1.58
C THR A 55 -6.20 10.71 1.04
N ILE A 56 -6.40 10.92 -0.26
CA ILE A 56 -7.59 10.50 -0.98
C ILE A 56 -7.36 9.07 -1.51
N LYS A 57 -8.28 8.16 -1.17
CA LYS A 57 -8.30 6.77 -1.66
C LYS A 57 -9.32 6.62 -2.78
N GLU A 58 -8.88 6.12 -3.92
CA GLU A 58 -9.73 5.80 -5.07
C GLU A 58 -9.56 4.34 -5.49
N MET A 59 -10.67 3.61 -5.60
CA MET A 59 -10.68 2.25 -6.13
C MET A 59 -10.70 2.30 -7.65
N MET A 60 -9.72 1.69 -8.29
CA MET A 60 -9.64 1.56 -9.74
C MET A 60 -9.76 0.09 -10.15
N ASN A 61 -10.02 -0.16 -11.43
CA ASN A 61 -10.05 -1.54 -11.94
C ASN A 61 -8.64 -2.15 -11.89
N GLY A 62 -8.39 -2.99 -10.89
CA GLY A 62 -7.15 -3.77 -10.71
C GLY A 62 -6.09 -3.15 -9.79
N TYR A 63 -6.31 -1.95 -9.26
CA TYR A 63 -5.42 -1.33 -8.27
C TYR A 63 -6.14 -0.27 -7.44
N VAL A 64 -5.56 0.09 -6.30
CA VAL A 64 -6.04 1.20 -5.45
C VAL A 64 -5.07 2.38 -5.58
N SER A 65 -5.60 3.57 -5.81
CA SER A 65 -4.81 4.80 -5.87
C SER A 65 -4.94 5.57 -4.56
N TYR A 66 -3.81 5.98 -4.00
CA TYR A 66 -3.71 6.85 -2.84
C TYR A 66 -3.01 8.12 -3.26
N THR A 67 -3.64 9.28 -3.16
CA THR A 67 -3.05 10.55 -3.59
C THR A 67 -3.10 11.59 -2.51
N ASN A 68 -2.03 12.38 -2.39
CA ASN A 68 -1.91 13.49 -1.47
C ASN A 68 -1.15 14.62 -2.14
N ASN A 69 -1.21 15.83 -1.59
CA ASN A 69 -0.38 16.93 -2.03
C ASN A 69 0.58 17.29 -0.91
N SER A 70 1.85 17.51 -1.25
CA SER A 70 2.84 18.06 -0.32
C SER A 70 3.24 19.45 -0.77
N GLY A 71 3.30 20.41 0.14
CA GLY A 71 3.59 21.78 -0.23
C GLY A 71 3.96 22.69 0.92
N GLU A 72 4.36 23.90 0.55
CA GLU A 72 4.49 25.05 1.43
C GLU A 72 3.66 26.20 0.83
N ILE A 73 2.75 26.77 1.62
CA ILE A 73 2.08 28.03 1.26
C ILE A 73 2.98 29.17 1.74
N THR A 74 3.70 29.79 0.80
CA THR A 74 4.41 31.04 1.08
C THR A 74 3.53 32.23 0.69
N ARG A 75 3.89 33.43 1.17
CA ARG A 75 3.20 34.69 0.83
C ARG A 75 3.28 35.05 -0.67
N GLN A 76 4.13 34.38 -1.45
CA GLN A 76 4.49 34.76 -2.82
C GLN A 76 4.28 33.65 -3.85
N SER A 77 4.26 32.37 -3.45
CA SER A 77 4.01 31.23 -4.32
C SER A 77 3.53 29.99 -3.53
N GLN A 78 2.85 29.08 -4.23
CA GLN A 78 2.49 27.76 -3.70
C GLN A 78 3.40 26.73 -4.35
N PHE A 79 4.27 26.10 -3.57
CA PHE A 79 4.93 24.87 -4.01
C PHE A 79 3.95 23.73 -3.76
N LEU A 80 3.51 23.04 -4.82
CA LEU A 80 2.58 21.92 -4.72
C LEU A 80 3.16 20.70 -5.45
N LEU A 81 3.51 19.69 -4.68
CA LEU A 81 3.96 18.40 -5.13
C LEU A 81 2.81 17.40 -4.99
N HIS A 82 2.22 17.01 -6.11
CA HIS A 82 1.26 15.92 -6.15
C HIS A 82 2.02 14.60 -5.97
N VAL A 83 1.63 13.82 -4.97
CA VAL A 83 2.22 12.53 -4.67
C VAL A 83 1.15 11.46 -4.71
N GLY A 84 1.53 10.25 -5.12
CA GLY A 84 0.60 9.14 -5.05
C GLY A 84 1.26 7.78 -4.93
N CYS A 85 0.49 6.82 -4.46
CA CYS A 85 0.79 5.41 -4.43
C CYS A 85 -0.26 4.65 -5.22
N ARG A 86 0.19 3.94 -6.24
CA ARG A 86 -0.60 2.93 -6.94
C ARG A 86 -0.31 1.57 -6.33
N MET A 87 -1.30 1.00 -5.66
CA MET A 87 -1.20 -0.30 -4.98
C MET A 87 -1.89 -1.38 -5.82
N GLU A 88 -1.10 -2.27 -6.43
CA GLU A 88 -1.62 -3.33 -7.31
C GLU A 88 -1.95 -4.61 -6.53
N ALA A 89 -2.99 -5.32 -6.98
CA ALA A 89 -3.48 -6.57 -6.39
C ALA A 89 -2.63 -7.82 -6.72
N ASP A 90 -1.32 -7.65 -6.93
CA ASP A 90 -0.35 -8.69 -7.28
C ASP A 90 -0.44 -9.24 -8.72
N THR A 91 -0.16 -8.38 -9.71
CA THR A 91 0.22 -8.77 -11.09
C THR A 91 1.44 -7.94 -11.56
N MET A 92 2.14 -8.35 -12.63
CA MET A 92 3.45 -7.79 -13.03
C MET A 92 3.46 -6.27 -13.31
N VAL A 93 4.48 -5.59 -12.80
CA VAL A 93 4.64 -4.13 -12.81
C VAL A 93 5.23 -3.62 -14.13
N GLN A 94 4.60 -2.59 -14.72
CA GLN A 94 5.28 -1.66 -15.65
C GLN A 94 5.70 -0.41 -14.88
N ILE A 95 7.01 -0.14 -14.86
CA ILE A 95 7.58 1.04 -14.21
C ILE A 95 7.42 2.23 -15.15
N PHE A 96 6.61 3.23 -14.78
CA PHE A 96 6.55 4.51 -15.48
C PHE A 96 7.40 5.56 -14.75
N TYR A 97 8.36 6.16 -15.46
CA TYR A 97 9.02 7.39 -15.03
C TYR A 97 9.18 8.35 -16.20
N LYS A 98 8.74 9.60 -16.01
CA LYS A 98 9.50 10.85 -16.19
C LYS A 98 8.55 12.03 -16.02
N ALA A 99 8.87 12.95 -15.12
CA ALA A 99 8.42 14.33 -15.26
C ALA A 99 9.59 15.25 -14.91
N ARG A 100 9.95 16.13 -15.86
CA ARG A 100 10.84 17.27 -15.65
C ARG A 100 9.98 18.53 -15.60
N GLU A 101 10.35 19.39 -14.66
CA GLU A 101 10.12 20.84 -14.58
C GLU A 101 8.73 21.34 -14.94
N ASP A 102 7.86 21.34 -13.93
CA ASP A 102 6.89 22.40 -13.70
C ASP A 102 6.82 22.66 -12.18
N ILE A 103 6.44 23.89 -11.79
CA ILE A 103 6.28 24.31 -10.38
C ILE A 103 5.27 23.39 -9.63
N ASN A 104 4.44 22.69 -10.40
CA ASN A 104 3.58 21.59 -9.94
C ASN A 104 4.15 20.27 -10.46
N ALA A 105 4.84 19.53 -9.61
CA ALA A 105 5.39 18.22 -9.95
C ALA A 105 4.43 17.10 -9.51
N ASN A 106 4.33 16.03 -10.31
CA ASN A 106 3.61 14.81 -9.94
C ASN A 106 4.59 13.65 -9.80
N ILE A 107 4.59 12.99 -8.64
CA ILE A 107 5.41 11.81 -8.36
C ILE A 107 4.51 10.69 -7.83
N THR A 108 4.35 9.65 -8.64
CA THR A 108 3.62 8.44 -8.24
C THR A 108 4.61 7.28 -8.03
N GLY A 109 4.54 6.65 -6.87
CA GLY A 109 5.17 5.37 -6.58
C GLY A 109 4.21 4.20 -6.82
N THR A 110 4.75 3.00 -6.95
CA THR A 110 3.98 1.75 -7.04
C THR A 110 4.31 0.85 -5.85
N GLY A 111 3.30 0.21 -5.28
CA GLY A 111 3.46 -0.74 -4.17
C GLY A 111 2.52 -1.94 -4.29
N ARG A 112 2.62 -2.85 -3.34
CA ARG A 112 1.80 -4.07 -3.25
C ARG A 112 1.29 -4.27 -1.84
N PHE A 113 0.15 -4.95 -1.71
CA PHE A 113 -0.37 -5.39 -0.43
C PHE A 113 0.25 -6.74 -0.04
N ASN A 114 0.73 -6.83 1.20
CA ASN A 114 1.17 -8.09 1.79
C ASN A 114 -0.05 -8.84 2.31
N ALA A 115 -0.52 -9.83 1.56
CA ALA A 115 -1.55 -10.75 2.02
C ALA A 115 -0.93 -12.01 2.62
N SER A 116 -1.48 -12.51 3.71
CA SER A 116 -1.10 -13.82 4.26
C SER A 116 -2.33 -14.59 4.68
N ILE A 117 -2.30 -15.91 4.49
CA ILE A 117 -3.36 -16.83 4.91
C ILE A 117 -2.83 -17.64 6.10
N ALA A 118 -3.68 -17.90 7.08
CA ALA A 118 -3.36 -18.67 8.27
C ALA A 118 -4.48 -19.64 8.63
N PHE A 119 -4.10 -20.83 9.12
CA PHE A 119 -5.02 -21.79 9.72
C PHE A 119 -5.06 -21.60 11.23
N TYR A 120 -6.22 -21.86 11.83
CA TYR A 120 -6.44 -21.71 13.27
C TYR A 120 -7.10 -22.97 13.83
N THR A 121 -6.82 -23.28 15.09
CA THR A 121 -7.35 -24.48 15.76
C THR A 121 -8.85 -24.41 16.06
N SER A 122 -9.43 -23.20 16.06
CA SER A 122 -10.83 -22.96 16.38
C SER A 122 -11.40 -21.77 15.60
N SER A 123 -12.74 -21.65 15.61
CA SER A 123 -13.48 -20.54 15.00
C SER A 123 -13.30 -19.20 15.71
N SER A 124 -12.56 -19.14 16.83
CA SER A 124 -12.22 -17.88 17.48
C SER A 124 -10.94 -17.25 16.93
N PHE A 125 -10.26 -17.93 15.98
CA PHE A 125 -9.05 -17.43 15.32
C PHE A 125 -7.92 -17.00 16.28
N TYR A 126 -7.84 -17.61 17.48
CA TYR A 126 -6.89 -17.19 18.51
C TYR A 126 -5.53 -17.87 18.36
N TYR A 127 -5.52 -19.20 18.14
CA TYR A 127 -4.28 -19.99 18.05
C TYR A 127 -4.03 -20.41 16.62
N LYS A 128 -3.03 -19.76 15.99
CA LYS A 128 -2.55 -20.09 14.65
C LYS A 128 -1.82 -21.44 14.65
N ILE A 129 -2.07 -22.24 13.61
CA ILE A 129 -1.40 -23.51 13.36
C ILE A 129 -0.15 -23.25 12.53
N TYR A 130 0.98 -23.83 12.95
CA TYR A 130 2.27 -23.75 12.25
C TYR A 130 2.80 -25.12 11.81
N ASP A 131 2.20 -26.21 12.29
CA ASP A 131 2.65 -27.57 12.01
C ASP A 131 2.30 -27.99 10.58
N SER A 132 3.21 -28.75 9.96
CA SER A 132 3.01 -29.34 8.63
C SER A 132 3.65 -30.74 8.58
N PRO A 133 2.87 -31.81 8.32
CA PRO A 133 1.43 -31.82 8.03
C PRO A 133 0.57 -31.62 9.29
N TYR A 134 -0.57 -30.93 9.14
CA TYR A 134 -1.59 -30.80 10.17
C TYR A 134 -2.77 -31.75 9.86
N GLU A 135 -3.00 -32.73 10.73
CA GLU A 135 -4.08 -33.71 10.54
C GLU A 135 -5.41 -33.17 11.07
N VAL A 136 -6.46 -33.28 10.24
CA VAL A 136 -7.82 -32.86 10.58
C VAL A 136 -8.79 -34.02 10.45
N ASN A 137 -9.82 -34.03 11.29
CA ASN A 137 -10.90 -35.00 11.16
C ASN A 137 -11.85 -34.57 10.03
N LEU A 138 -12.31 -35.55 9.25
CA LEU A 138 -13.34 -35.35 8.23
C LEU A 138 -14.61 -34.73 8.86
N ASN A 139 -15.23 -33.76 8.19
CA ASN A 139 -16.40 -32.97 8.62
C ASN A 139 -16.14 -31.86 9.66
N GLN A 140 -14.90 -31.45 9.88
CA GLN A 140 -14.60 -30.25 10.66
C GLN A 140 -14.79 -28.99 9.80
N ASN A 141 -15.67 -28.08 10.24
CA ASN A 141 -16.05 -26.91 9.46
C ASN A 141 -14.95 -25.84 9.54
N LEU A 142 -14.36 -25.45 8.40
CA LEU A 142 -13.41 -24.35 8.31
C LEU A 142 -14.19 -23.07 7.99
N ARG A 143 -14.23 -22.10 8.91
CA ARG A 143 -14.88 -20.80 8.68
C ARG A 143 -13.84 -19.74 8.37
N HIS A 144 -14.18 -18.86 7.43
CA HIS A 144 -13.44 -17.65 7.08
C HIS A 144 -14.14 -16.44 7.72
N ASP A 145 -13.37 -15.44 8.13
CA ASP A 145 -13.87 -14.15 8.60
C ASP A 145 -13.60 -13.10 7.53
N TYR A 146 -14.62 -12.31 7.20
CA TYR A 146 -14.54 -11.27 6.18
C TYR A 146 -14.26 -9.94 6.88
N SER A 147 -13.00 -9.48 6.87
CA SER A 147 -12.75 -8.05 7.06
C SER A 147 -12.96 -7.34 5.71
N LEU A 148 -13.59 -6.17 5.74
CA LEU A 148 -14.10 -5.42 4.58
C LEU A 148 -13.04 -4.96 3.56
N ASP A 149 -11.75 -5.26 3.77
CA ASP A 149 -10.63 -4.76 2.97
C ASP A 149 -9.92 -5.83 2.12
N LEU A 150 -10.20 -7.12 2.31
CA LEU A 150 -9.61 -8.21 1.52
C LEU A 150 -10.71 -9.05 0.86
N PHE A 151 -10.73 -9.08 -0.47
CA PHE A 151 -11.67 -9.87 -1.27
C PHE A 151 -11.00 -11.17 -1.74
N LEU A 152 -11.58 -12.31 -1.42
CA LEU A 152 -11.02 -13.62 -1.74
C LEU A 152 -11.74 -14.23 -2.96
N ASP A 153 -11.34 -13.87 -4.17
CA ASP A 153 -12.09 -14.28 -5.37
C ASP A 153 -12.22 -15.81 -5.56
N THR A 154 -11.10 -16.53 -5.44
CA THR A 154 -11.06 -17.98 -5.70
C THR A 154 -10.11 -18.69 -4.72
N CYS A 155 -10.59 -19.77 -4.10
CA CYS A 155 -9.81 -20.62 -3.19
C CYS A 155 -9.93 -22.09 -3.59
N VAL A 156 -8.79 -22.76 -3.76
CA VAL A 156 -8.73 -24.11 -4.33
C VAL A 156 -7.84 -25.02 -3.49
N ALA A 157 -8.30 -26.23 -3.21
CA ALA A 157 -7.52 -27.28 -2.56
C ALA A 157 -7.11 -28.35 -3.59
N SER A 158 -5.87 -28.86 -3.49
CA SER A 158 -5.38 -29.96 -4.30
C SER A 158 -4.66 -31.00 -3.45
N PRO A 159 -4.84 -32.31 -3.73
CA PRO A 159 -4.03 -33.37 -3.13
C PRO A 159 -2.58 -33.35 -3.65
N ASN A 160 -2.29 -32.66 -4.76
CA ASN A 160 -0.95 -32.43 -5.27
C ASN A 160 -0.51 -30.99 -4.95
N PRO A 161 0.51 -30.79 -4.08
CA PRO A 161 0.96 -29.44 -3.71
C PRO A 161 1.57 -28.64 -4.88
N ASN A 162 1.88 -29.30 -6.00
CA ASN A 162 2.47 -28.67 -7.18
C ASN A 162 1.49 -28.53 -8.37
N ASP A 163 0.26 -29.05 -8.24
CA ASP A 163 -0.72 -29.03 -9.34
C ASP A 163 -2.12 -28.76 -8.78
N PHE A 164 -2.64 -27.59 -9.10
CA PHE A 164 -3.97 -27.13 -8.69
C PHE A 164 -4.99 -27.16 -9.85
N LYS A 165 -4.67 -27.85 -10.96
CA LYS A 165 -5.49 -27.88 -12.17
C LYS A 165 -6.13 -29.24 -12.43
N ASP A 166 -5.37 -30.33 -12.39
CA ASP A 166 -5.88 -31.63 -12.87
C ASP A 166 -6.85 -32.29 -11.90
N ARG A 167 -6.59 -32.15 -10.60
CA ARG A 167 -7.47 -32.66 -9.54
C ARG A 167 -7.56 -31.66 -8.40
N SER A 168 -8.48 -30.71 -8.53
CA SER A 168 -8.67 -29.67 -7.53
C SER A 168 -10.13 -29.55 -7.08
N TYR A 169 -10.30 -28.99 -5.89
CA TYR A 169 -11.58 -28.80 -5.22
C TYR A 169 -11.73 -27.32 -4.87
N ASP A 170 -12.70 -26.67 -5.51
CA ASP A 170 -13.02 -25.27 -5.22
C ASP A 170 -13.63 -25.19 -3.82
N LEU A 171 -12.96 -24.48 -2.91
CA LEU A 171 -13.48 -24.12 -1.59
C LEU A 171 -14.31 -22.83 -1.66
N LEU A 172 -13.95 -21.95 -2.60
CA LEU A 172 -14.66 -20.72 -2.95
C LEU A 172 -14.39 -20.40 -4.42
N ARG A 173 -15.41 -19.92 -5.14
CA ARG A 173 -15.29 -19.53 -6.54
C ARG A 173 -16.18 -18.33 -6.84
N ASN A 174 -15.61 -17.30 -7.45
CA ASN A 174 -16.26 -16.02 -7.70
C ASN A 174 -16.82 -15.43 -6.39
N GLY A 175 -15.96 -15.41 -5.37
CA GLY A 175 -16.24 -15.00 -3.99
C GLY A 175 -15.89 -13.56 -3.72
#